data_AF-A0A538QBD7-F1
#
_entry.id   AF-A0A538QBD7-F1
#
_cell.length_a   1.000
_cell.length_b   1.000
_cell.length_c   1.000
_cell.angle_alpha   90.00
_cell.angle_beta   90.00
_cell.angle_gamma   90.00
#
_symmetry.space_group_name_H-M   'P 1'
#
loop_
_entity.id
_entity.type
_entity.pdbx_description
1 polymer ?
#
loop_
_entity_poly.entity_id
_entity_poly.type
_entity_poly.pdbx_seq_one_letter_code
_entity_poly.pdbx_strand_id
1 'polypeptide(L)'
;MASRYRRRVVTARLPERPEVPATVSAAPAGSHGVSGLRACAAALLSIVALSRTVLADDIAHDDVPPGQLALRVYAGADGLRNLVINGIAQDRDGLLWIGTDDGVYRFDGERFTHFAVSEGLTSSLVLVVGVGPGGEACVGGTKGLVCWDGGRFSRAATRGLPEVPVHAMVTFAGVLWVRAGRARATSARCGRIAPGWWPETTRRCS
;
A
#
# COMPACT_ATOMS: atom_id res chain seq x y z
N MET A 1 -0.37 2.00 -35.83
CA MET A 1 0.33 3.13 -35.18
C MET A 1 0.13 3.01 -33.67
N ALA A 2 1.06 2.40 -32.94
CA ALA A 2 1.01 2.34 -31.48
C ALA A 2 1.81 3.52 -30.93
N SER A 3 1.12 4.45 -30.27
CA SER A 3 1.74 5.54 -29.52
C SER A 3 2.65 4.93 -28.45
N ARG A 4 3.97 5.15 -28.58
CA ARG A 4 4.94 4.79 -27.55
C ARG A 4 4.71 5.69 -26.34
N TYR A 5 3.94 5.19 -25.38
CA TYR A 5 3.80 5.82 -24.08
C TYR A 5 5.17 5.69 -23.36
N ARG A 6 6.05 6.68 -23.52
CA ARG A 6 7.32 6.72 -22.76
C ARG A 6 6.96 6.89 -21.30
N ARG A 7 7.12 5.82 -20.51
CA ARG A 7 7.01 5.87 -19.04
C ARG A 7 8.02 6.91 -18.53
N ARG A 8 7.56 7.84 -17.69
CA ARG A 8 8.44 8.85 -17.09
C ARG A 8 9.16 8.26 -15.89
N VAL A 9 10.43 7.94 -16.08
CA VAL A 9 11.37 7.59 -15.03
C VAL A 9 12.25 8.80 -14.75
N VAL A 10 12.42 9.13 -13.48
CA VAL A 10 13.27 10.23 -13.01
C VAL A 10 14.28 9.66 -12.01
N THR A 11 15.49 10.18 -11.96
CA THR A 11 16.45 9.80 -10.93
C THR A 11 16.48 10.80 -9.77
N ALA A 12 16.61 10.29 -8.55
CA ALA A 12 16.80 11.11 -7.35
C ALA A 12 18.10 10.71 -6.63
N ARG A 13 18.90 11.71 -6.23
CA ARG A 13 20.15 11.49 -5.47
C ARG A 13 19.81 11.31 -3.99
N LEU A 14 20.38 10.27 -3.36
CA LEU A 14 20.24 10.08 -1.90
C LEU A 14 21.12 11.10 -1.14
N PRO A 15 20.70 11.58 0.04
CA PRO A 15 21.60 12.26 0.97
C PRO A 15 22.70 11.27 1.41
N GLU A 16 23.95 11.73 1.48
CA GLU A 16 25.07 10.90 1.91
C GLU A 16 24.80 10.32 3.30
N ARG A 17 24.92 8.99 3.44
CA ARG A 17 24.88 8.37 4.77
C ARG A 17 26.11 8.83 5.54
N PRO A 18 26.01 9.21 6.83
CA PRO A 18 27.19 9.36 7.65
C PRO A 18 27.95 8.03 7.69
N GLU A 19 29.24 8.07 7.39
CA GLU A 19 30.12 6.90 7.43
C GLU A 19 30.17 6.34 8.85
N VAL A 20 29.65 5.13 9.03
CA VAL A 20 29.89 4.33 10.23
C VAL A 20 31.02 3.36 9.88
N PRO A 21 32.22 3.45 10.49
CA PRO A 21 33.31 2.55 10.18
C PRO A 21 32.93 1.11 10.55
N ALA A 22 32.85 0.25 9.55
CA ALA A 22 32.61 -1.18 9.71
C ALA A 22 33.94 -1.88 10.05
N THR A 23 34.09 -2.32 11.30
CA THR A 23 35.09 -3.32 11.67
C THR A 23 34.41 -4.69 11.72
N VAL A 24 34.51 -5.47 10.65
CA VAL A 24 34.24 -6.92 10.70
C VAL A 24 35.40 -7.64 10.03
N SER A 25 36.16 -8.36 10.86
CA SER A 25 37.19 -9.30 10.46
C SER A 25 36.54 -10.58 9.93
N ALA A 26 36.91 -11.00 8.72
CA ALA A 26 36.49 -12.27 8.13
C ALA A 26 37.68 -13.24 8.10
N ALA A 27 37.51 -14.42 8.70
CA ALA A 27 38.40 -15.58 8.55
C ALA A 27 38.00 -16.41 7.32
N PRO A 28 38.92 -17.13 6.66
CA PRO A 28 38.61 -17.88 5.45
C PRO A 28 38.04 -19.26 5.77
N ALA A 29 36.99 -19.67 5.04
CA ALA A 29 36.49 -21.04 5.00
C ALA A 29 36.79 -21.65 3.62
N GLY A 30 37.30 -22.88 3.63
CA GLY A 30 37.86 -23.58 2.49
C GLY A 30 36.85 -24.08 1.45
N SER A 31 37.39 -24.47 0.31
CA SER A 31 36.70 -24.98 -0.87
C SER A 31 36.70 -26.51 -0.93
N HIS A 32 35.58 -27.10 -1.34
CA HIS A 32 35.53 -28.44 -1.91
C HIS A 32 34.56 -28.47 -3.11
N GLY A 33 34.98 -29.08 -4.22
CA GLY A 33 34.14 -29.50 -5.35
C GLY A 33 33.16 -30.62 -4.93
N VAL A 34 32.22 -31.11 -5.75
CA VAL A 34 32.38 -31.67 -7.10
C VAL A 34 31.01 -31.74 -7.81
N SER A 35 31.10 -31.69 -9.14
CA SER A 35 30.26 -32.12 -10.27
C SER A 35 29.08 -33.10 -10.10
N GLY A 36 28.06 -32.90 -10.96
CA GLY A 36 26.97 -33.83 -11.30
C GLY A 36 25.59 -33.19 -11.01
N LEU A 37 24.60 -33.11 -11.88
CA LEU A 37 24.17 -33.96 -12.99
C LEU A 37 23.64 -33.12 -14.15
N ARG A 38 23.92 -33.59 -15.37
CA ARG A 38 23.22 -33.24 -16.61
C ARG A 38 21.92 -34.04 -16.69
N ALA A 39 20.78 -33.37 -16.70
CA ALA A 39 19.55 -33.78 -17.42
C ALA A 39 18.46 -32.74 -17.12
N CYS A 40 17.57 -32.47 -18.08
CA CYS A 40 16.42 -31.57 -18.01
C CYS A 40 16.66 -30.08 -18.37
N ALA A 41 17.70 -29.76 -19.15
CA ALA A 41 17.94 -28.39 -19.61
C ALA A 41 17.08 -27.96 -20.82
N ALA A 42 16.54 -28.87 -21.63
CA ALA A 42 15.95 -28.48 -22.93
C ALA A 42 14.46 -28.04 -22.87
N ALA A 43 13.65 -28.55 -21.93
CA ALA A 43 12.23 -28.20 -21.85
C ALA A 43 11.94 -26.94 -20.98
N LEU A 44 12.83 -26.62 -20.04
CA LEU A 44 12.76 -25.38 -19.26
C LEU A 44 13.24 -24.16 -20.07
N LEU A 45 14.12 -24.35 -21.07
CA LEU A 45 14.61 -23.26 -21.92
C LEU A 45 13.52 -22.65 -22.80
N SER A 46 12.50 -23.40 -23.22
CA SER A 46 11.40 -22.86 -24.03
C SER A 46 10.38 -22.05 -23.22
N ILE A 47 10.13 -22.43 -21.96
CA ILE A 47 9.26 -21.66 -21.06
C ILE A 47 9.99 -20.40 -20.56
N VAL A 48 11.29 -20.49 -20.27
CA VAL A 48 12.13 -19.33 -19.93
C VAL A 48 12.33 -18.37 -21.12
N ALA A 49 12.32 -18.89 -22.35
CA ALA A 49 12.39 -18.06 -23.56
C ALA A 49 11.06 -17.33 -23.84
N LEU A 50 9.91 -17.91 -23.47
CA LEU A 50 8.59 -17.27 -23.63
C LEU A 50 8.20 -16.35 -22.45
N SER A 51 8.84 -16.50 -21.28
CA SER A 51 8.69 -15.54 -20.18
C SER A 51 9.48 -14.24 -20.42
N ARG A 52 10.47 -14.25 -21.32
CA ARG A 52 11.25 -13.04 -21.69
C ARG A 52 10.54 -12.11 -22.67
N THR A 53 9.45 -12.55 -23.30
CA THR A 53 8.69 -11.75 -24.28
C THR A 53 7.44 -11.09 -23.73
N VAL A 54 7.01 -11.46 -22.52
CA VAL A 54 6.03 -10.66 -21.78
C VAL A 54 6.80 -9.49 -21.21
N LEU A 55 6.55 -8.30 -21.75
CA LEU A 55 7.24 -7.05 -21.43
C LEU A 55 7.08 -6.69 -19.95
N ALA A 56 7.90 -7.30 -19.12
CA ALA A 56 8.52 -6.59 -18.03
C ALA A 56 9.39 -5.51 -18.69
N ASP A 57 8.78 -4.36 -18.92
CA ASP A 57 9.49 -3.07 -18.94
C ASP A 57 9.92 -2.81 -17.49
N ASP A 58 10.74 -3.75 -16.98
CA ASP A 58 11.52 -3.67 -15.77
C ASP A 58 12.60 -2.65 -16.10
N ILE A 59 12.68 -1.61 -15.29
CA ILE A 59 13.79 -0.68 -15.30
C ILE A 59 15.04 -1.55 -15.26
N ALA A 60 15.78 -1.61 -16.36
CA ALA A 60 17.08 -2.25 -16.38
C ALA A 60 17.86 -1.64 -15.23
N HIS A 61 18.15 -2.45 -14.21
CA HIS A 61 18.82 -2.01 -12.98
C HIS A 61 20.17 -1.32 -13.27
N ASP A 62 20.70 -1.52 -14.48
CA ASP A 62 22.00 -1.06 -14.94
C ASP A 62 22.03 0.40 -15.44
N ASP A 63 20.88 1.07 -15.67
CA ASP A 63 20.84 2.45 -16.20
C ASP A 63 20.79 3.54 -15.10
N VAL A 64 20.78 3.14 -13.82
CA VAL A 64 20.71 4.07 -12.68
C VAL A 64 22.10 4.23 -12.08
N PRO A 65 22.71 5.43 -12.09
CA PRO A 65 24.02 5.64 -11.50
C PRO A 65 24.05 5.25 -10.01
N PRO A 66 25.17 4.70 -9.51
CA PRO A 66 25.32 4.41 -8.08
C PRO A 66 24.98 5.62 -7.21
N GLY A 67 24.25 5.39 -6.12
CA GLY A 67 23.77 6.45 -5.23
C GLY A 67 22.52 7.20 -5.73
N GLN A 68 21.90 6.74 -6.83
CA GLN A 68 20.62 7.26 -7.30
C GLN A 68 19.51 6.22 -7.24
N LEU A 69 18.28 6.71 -7.06
CA LEU A 69 17.05 5.94 -7.12
C LEU A 69 16.32 6.22 -8.43
N ALA A 70 15.85 5.17 -9.10
CA ALA A 70 14.86 5.33 -10.16
C ALA A 70 13.47 5.50 -9.55
N LEU A 71 12.82 6.59 -9.88
CA LEU A 71 11.47 6.91 -9.47
C LEU A 71 10.54 6.81 -10.68
N ARG A 72 9.46 6.05 -10.52
CA ARG A 72 8.36 6.03 -11.47
C ARG A 72 7.34 7.09 -11.07
N VAL A 73 6.99 7.96 -12.01
CA VAL A 73 6.01 9.04 -11.79
C VAL A 73 4.68 8.64 -12.42
N TYR A 74 3.60 8.79 -11.65
CA TYR A 74 2.22 8.57 -12.11
C TYR A 74 1.45 9.89 -12.11
N ALA A 75 0.66 10.13 -13.14
CA ALA A 75 -0.18 11.31 -13.29
C ALA A 75 -1.49 11.00 -14.03
N GLY A 76 -2.22 12.05 -14.44
CA GLY A 76 -3.51 11.91 -15.11
C GLY A 76 -3.49 11.06 -16.39
N ALA A 77 -2.37 11.07 -17.13
CA ALA A 77 -2.20 10.24 -18.31
C ALA A 77 -2.12 8.74 -17.98
N ASP A 78 -1.71 8.38 -16.76
CA ASP A 78 -1.64 6.99 -16.26
C ASP A 78 -2.95 6.52 -15.62
N GLY A 79 -3.93 7.42 -15.45
CA GLY A 79 -5.22 7.16 -14.83
C GLY A 79 -5.41 7.78 -13.44
N LEU A 80 -4.37 8.31 -12.81
CA LEU A 80 -4.45 9.09 -11.57
C LEU A 80 -4.79 10.54 -11.88
N ARG A 81 -6.07 10.81 -12.16
CA ARG A 81 -6.52 12.12 -12.69
C ARG A 81 -6.54 13.22 -11.64
N ASN A 82 -6.58 12.86 -10.36
CA ASN A 82 -6.46 13.80 -9.26
C ASN A 82 -5.14 13.61 -8.52
N LEU A 83 -4.37 14.69 -8.39
CA LEU A 83 -3.05 14.71 -7.77
C LEU A 83 -3.03 15.35 -6.38
N VAL A 84 -4.20 15.75 -5.87
CA VAL A 84 -4.37 16.17 -4.47
C VAL A 84 -4.45 14.92 -3.61
N ILE A 85 -3.29 14.38 -3.22
CA ILE A 85 -3.21 13.13 -2.46
C ILE A 85 -3.23 13.41 -0.96
N ASN A 86 -4.26 12.90 -0.27
CA ASN A 86 -4.46 13.09 1.17
C ASN A 86 -3.99 11.88 2.00
N GLY A 87 -3.85 10.71 1.39
CA GLY A 87 -3.37 9.51 2.07
C GLY A 87 -3.12 8.35 1.13
N ILE A 88 -2.19 7.47 1.51
CA ILE A 88 -1.86 6.26 0.79
C ILE A 88 -1.77 5.11 1.80
N ALA A 89 -2.37 3.97 1.48
CA ALA A 89 -2.22 2.74 2.24
C ALA A 89 -2.13 1.53 1.31
N GLN A 90 -1.45 0.47 1.75
CA GLN A 90 -1.46 -0.82 1.06
C GLN A 90 -2.32 -1.79 1.85
N ASP A 91 -3.28 -2.45 1.20
CA ASP A 91 -4.07 -3.49 1.85
C ASP A 91 -3.32 -4.84 1.91
N ARG A 92 -3.95 -5.84 2.53
CA ARG A 92 -3.39 -7.20 2.67
C ARG A 92 -3.15 -7.91 1.33
N ASP A 93 -3.85 -7.50 0.28
CA ASP A 93 -3.78 -8.09 -1.05
C ASP A 93 -2.68 -7.41 -1.90
N GLY A 94 -1.99 -6.42 -1.31
CA GLY A 94 -0.90 -5.68 -1.95
C GLY A 94 -1.37 -4.50 -2.80
N LEU A 95 -2.67 -4.20 -2.83
CA LEU A 95 -3.24 -3.10 -3.60
C LEU A 95 -2.99 -1.78 -2.89
N LEU A 96 -2.57 -0.75 -3.64
CA LEU A 96 -2.43 0.59 -3.11
C LEU A 96 -3.75 1.34 -3.21
N TRP A 97 -4.12 1.99 -2.12
CA TRP A 97 -5.32 2.83 -1.99
C TRP A 97 -4.89 4.25 -1.72
N ILE A 98 -5.35 5.16 -2.57
CA ILE A 98 -4.88 6.54 -2.66
C ILE A 98 -6.09 7.44 -2.51
N GLY A 99 -6.18 8.14 -1.38
CA GLY A 99 -7.27 9.06 -1.10
C GLY A 99 -7.00 10.44 -1.69
N THR A 100 -8.01 11.02 -2.33
CA THR A 100 -7.95 12.31 -3.01
C THR A 100 -9.10 13.22 -2.56
N ASP A 101 -9.20 14.43 -3.11
CA ASP A 101 -10.36 15.31 -2.85
C ASP A 101 -11.62 14.95 -3.68
N ASP A 102 -11.50 14.02 -4.63
CA ASP A 102 -12.58 13.52 -5.49
C ASP A 102 -12.89 12.02 -5.32
N GLY A 103 -12.29 11.35 -4.33
CA GLY A 103 -12.59 9.97 -3.99
C GLY A 103 -11.35 9.15 -3.65
N VAL A 104 -11.35 7.90 -4.07
CA VAL A 104 -10.23 6.97 -3.84
C VAL A 104 -9.82 6.33 -5.15
N TYR A 105 -8.52 6.26 -5.39
CA TYR A 105 -7.93 5.47 -6.45
C TYR A 105 -7.33 4.20 -5.86
N ARG A 106 -7.63 3.05 -6.48
CA ARG A 106 -6.95 1.79 -6.23
C ARG A 106 -5.96 1.50 -7.35
N PHE A 107 -4.74 1.14 -7.00
CA PHE A 107 -3.69 0.77 -7.94
C PHE A 107 -3.23 -0.66 -7.71
N ASP A 108 -3.26 -1.46 -8.76
CA ASP A 108 -2.92 -2.90 -8.75
C ASP A 108 -1.49 -3.20 -9.23
N GLY A 109 -0.68 -2.17 -9.48
CA GLY A 109 0.66 -2.30 -10.08
C GLY A 109 0.70 -1.90 -11.55
N GLU A 110 -0.46 -1.91 -12.23
CA GLU A 110 -0.58 -1.57 -13.64
C GLU A 110 -1.57 -0.43 -13.91
N ARG A 111 -2.72 -0.44 -13.23
CA ARG A 111 -3.88 0.40 -13.55
C ARG A 111 -4.47 1.05 -12.30
N PHE A 112 -4.96 2.27 -12.49
CA PHE A 112 -5.75 2.97 -11.49
C PHE A 112 -7.25 2.77 -11.74
N THR A 113 -7.98 2.41 -10.69
CA THR A 113 -9.45 2.38 -10.67
C THR A 113 -9.96 3.44 -9.70
N HIS A 114 -10.86 4.32 -10.14
CA HIS A 114 -11.42 5.37 -9.30
C HIS A 114 -12.75 4.93 -8.68
N PHE A 115 -12.94 5.26 -7.42
CA PHE A 115 -14.16 5.06 -6.64
C PHE A 115 -14.62 6.40 -6.08
N ALA A 116 -15.87 6.74 -6.33
CA ALA A 116 -16.53 7.94 -5.86
C ALA A 116 -17.67 7.59 -4.89
N VAL A 117 -18.52 8.57 -4.61
CA VAL A 117 -19.69 8.40 -3.71
C VAL A 117 -20.69 7.38 -4.27
N SER A 118 -20.83 7.27 -5.60
CA SER A 118 -21.69 6.27 -6.25
C SER A 118 -21.28 4.82 -5.96
N GLU A 119 -20.00 4.59 -5.65
CA GLU A 119 -19.43 3.28 -5.34
C GLU A 119 -19.34 3.00 -3.83
N GLY A 120 -20.04 3.79 -3.01
CA GLY A 120 -20.24 3.54 -1.57
C GLY A 120 -19.36 4.37 -0.64
N LEU A 121 -18.57 5.33 -1.16
CA LEU A 121 -17.92 6.32 -0.31
C LEU A 121 -18.94 7.23 0.38
N THR A 122 -18.66 7.63 1.62
CA THR A 122 -19.53 8.56 2.37
C THR A 122 -19.35 10.01 1.94
N SER A 123 -18.18 10.37 1.39
CA SER A 123 -17.89 11.70 0.83
C SER A 123 -16.81 11.62 -0.23
N SER A 124 -16.85 12.52 -1.22
CA SER A 124 -15.78 12.64 -2.23
C SER A 124 -14.47 13.09 -1.62
N LEU A 125 -14.51 14.04 -0.67
CA LEU A 125 -13.32 14.49 0.03
C LEU A 125 -12.85 13.39 0.99
N VAL A 126 -11.77 12.72 0.63
CA VAL A 126 -11.08 11.74 1.48
C VAL A 126 -10.04 12.47 2.30
N LEU A 127 -10.10 12.29 3.62
CA LEU A 127 -9.20 12.92 4.58
C LEU A 127 -8.10 11.96 5.05
N VAL A 128 -8.38 10.66 5.04
CA VAL A 128 -7.42 9.63 5.45
C VAL A 128 -7.77 8.30 4.81
N VAL A 129 -6.73 7.57 4.42
CA VAL A 129 -6.80 6.15 4.05
C VAL A 129 -5.96 5.36 5.03
N GLY A 130 -6.46 4.23 5.48
CA GLY A 130 -5.74 3.31 6.35
C GLY A 130 -6.17 1.88 6.11
N VAL A 131 -5.62 0.97 6.90
CA VAL A 131 -5.90 -0.47 6.80
C VAL A 131 -6.66 -0.88 8.05
N GLY A 132 -7.80 -1.52 7.89
CA GLY A 132 -8.61 -2.08 8.97
C GLY A 132 -8.01 -3.34 9.59
N PRO A 133 -8.60 -3.87 10.67
CA PRO A 133 -8.08 -5.02 11.41
C PRO A 133 -7.98 -6.30 10.59
N GLY A 134 -8.84 -6.49 9.59
CA GLY A 134 -8.74 -7.62 8.69
C GLY A 134 -7.61 -7.46 7.68
N GLY A 135 -7.12 -6.24 7.42
CA GLY A 135 -6.21 -5.94 6.33
C GLY A 135 -6.90 -5.32 5.11
N GLU A 136 -8.19 -4.99 5.20
CA GLU A 136 -8.93 -4.26 4.18
C GLU A 136 -8.63 -2.75 4.20
N ALA A 137 -8.77 -2.07 3.07
CA ALA A 137 -8.67 -0.62 3.04
C ALA A 137 -9.89 0.04 3.70
N CYS A 138 -9.64 1.04 4.54
CA CYS A 138 -10.65 1.88 5.16
C CYS A 138 -10.38 3.36 4.82
N VAL A 139 -11.46 4.09 4.55
CA VAL A 139 -11.44 5.45 4.00
C VAL A 139 -12.27 6.35 4.88
N GLY A 140 -11.60 7.33 5.50
CA GLY A 140 -12.21 8.35 6.34
C GLY A 140 -12.40 9.63 5.55
N GLY A 141 -13.63 10.13 5.53
CA GLY A 141 -14.00 11.37 4.87
C GLY A 141 -14.70 12.33 5.82
N THR A 142 -15.40 13.32 5.26
CA THR A 142 -16.15 14.31 6.04
C THR A 142 -17.43 13.75 6.67
N LYS A 143 -17.93 12.61 6.17
CA LYS A 143 -19.18 11.96 6.63
C LYS A 143 -18.94 10.59 7.28
N GLY A 144 -17.78 10.40 7.89
CA GLY A 144 -17.42 9.17 8.61
C GLY A 144 -16.48 8.26 7.83
N LEU A 145 -16.50 6.97 8.18
CA LEU A 145 -15.57 5.94 7.73
C LEU A 145 -16.31 4.79 7.04
N VAL A 146 -15.77 4.33 5.91
CA VAL A 146 -16.16 3.11 5.19
C VAL A 146 -14.96 2.21 4.98
N CYS A 147 -15.17 0.90 4.87
CA CYS A 147 -14.12 -0.05 4.53
C CYS A 147 -14.50 -0.88 3.32
N TRP A 148 -13.50 -1.38 2.60
CA TRP A 148 -13.63 -2.22 1.43
C TRP A 148 -14.09 -3.62 1.82
N ASP A 149 -15.16 -4.11 1.19
CA ASP A 149 -15.72 -5.44 1.44
C ASP A 149 -15.34 -6.50 0.39
N GLY A 150 -14.46 -6.14 -0.56
CA GLY A 150 -14.10 -6.97 -1.71
C GLY A 150 -14.72 -6.49 -3.02
N GLY A 151 -15.83 -5.75 -2.98
CA GLY A 151 -16.50 -5.24 -4.19
C GLY A 151 -16.87 -3.77 -4.13
N ARG A 152 -17.17 -3.22 -2.94
CA ARG A 152 -17.49 -1.81 -2.75
C ARG A 152 -17.03 -1.30 -1.40
N PHE A 153 -17.12 0.01 -1.23
CA PHE A 153 -17.02 0.60 0.09
C PHE A 153 -18.35 0.46 0.83
N SER A 154 -18.30 0.03 2.08
CA SER A 154 -19.47 -0.07 2.93
C SER A 154 -19.18 0.25 4.39
N ARG A 155 -20.24 0.56 5.14
CA ARG A 155 -20.17 0.80 6.59
C ARG A 155 -20.36 -0.49 7.41
N ALA A 156 -20.32 -1.66 6.79
CA ALA A 156 -20.56 -2.93 7.49
C ALA A 156 -19.53 -3.16 8.61
N ALA A 157 -18.25 -2.95 8.31
CA ALA A 157 -17.15 -3.05 9.27
C ALA A 157 -17.10 -1.90 10.30
N THR A 158 -17.82 -0.80 10.04
CA THR A 158 -17.80 0.43 10.84
C THR A 158 -19.14 0.74 11.48
N ARG A 159 -20.05 -0.24 11.51
CA ARG A 159 -21.40 -0.08 12.07
C ARG A 159 -21.31 0.38 13.53
N GLY A 160 -22.02 1.46 13.85
CA GLY A 160 -22.02 2.08 15.17
C GLY A 160 -20.99 3.20 15.35
N LEU A 161 -20.10 3.43 14.38
CA LEU A 161 -19.24 4.61 14.41
C LEU A 161 -20.03 5.90 14.07
N PRO A 162 -19.69 7.03 14.71
CA PRO A 162 -20.36 8.30 14.46
C PRO A 162 -20.14 8.79 13.03
N GLU A 163 -21.14 9.46 12.47
CA GLU A 163 -21.10 10.05 11.13
C GLU A 163 -20.44 11.44 11.11
N VAL A 164 -19.24 11.54 11.65
CA VAL A 164 -18.49 12.79 11.77
C VAL A 164 -17.18 12.71 10.99
N PRO A 165 -16.52 13.84 10.67
CA PRO A 165 -15.28 13.83 9.93
C PRO A 165 -14.21 12.95 10.58
N VAL A 166 -13.59 12.06 9.81
CA VAL A 166 -12.51 11.19 10.28
C VAL A 166 -11.20 11.74 9.74
N HIS A 167 -10.27 12.05 10.63
CA HIS A 167 -9.02 12.72 10.24
C HIS A 167 -7.77 11.87 10.44
N ALA A 168 -7.86 10.80 11.23
CA ALA A 168 -6.76 9.88 11.43
C ALA A 168 -7.32 8.51 11.79
N MET A 169 -6.63 7.47 11.36
CA MET A 169 -6.92 6.10 11.77
C MET A 169 -5.64 5.29 11.87
N VAL A 170 -5.61 4.31 12.76
CA VAL A 170 -4.50 3.36 12.89
C VAL A 170 -5.03 2.03 13.40
N THR A 171 -4.53 0.93 12.83
CA THR A 171 -4.82 -0.41 13.33
C THR A 171 -3.67 -0.87 14.21
N PHE A 172 -4.00 -1.31 15.41
CA PHE A 172 -3.04 -1.86 16.35
C PHE A 172 -3.68 -2.98 17.17
N ALA A 173 -2.99 -4.11 17.29
CA ALA A 173 -3.45 -5.30 18.01
C ALA A 173 -4.87 -5.77 17.60
N GLY A 174 -5.16 -5.76 16.29
CA GLY A 174 -6.45 -6.17 15.74
C GLY A 174 -7.60 -5.19 16.05
N VAL A 175 -7.30 -3.96 16.44
CA VAL A 175 -8.29 -2.93 16.75
C VAL A 175 -8.03 -1.68 15.92
N LEU A 176 -9.08 -1.15 15.31
CA LEU A 176 -9.04 0.12 14.59
C LEU A 176 -9.31 1.28 15.55
N TRP A 177 -8.33 2.19 15.64
CA TRP A 177 -8.39 3.42 16.40
C TRP A 177 -8.66 4.57 15.44
N VAL A 178 -9.66 5.41 15.75
CA VAL A 178 -10.10 6.49 14.86
C VAL A 178 -10.16 7.81 15.63
N ARG A 179 -9.67 8.87 15.00
CA ARG A 179 -9.91 10.25 15.44
C ARG A 179 -11.06 10.86 14.63
N ALA A 180 -12.17 11.14 15.30
CA ALA A 180 -13.42 11.56 14.68
C ALA A 180 -13.93 12.90 15.27
N GLY A 181 -14.21 13.88 14.41
CA GLY A 181 -14.70 15.21 14.79
C GLY A 181 -13.70 16.05 15.60
N ARG A 182 -14.22 17.04 16.34
CA ARG A 182 -13.48 17.81 17.36
C ARG A 182 -13.36 17.08 18.70
N ALA A 183 -13.89 15.84 18.79
CA ALA A 183 -13.88 15.02 20.00
C ALA A 183 -12.68 14.06 20.01
N ARG A 184 -12.25 13.68 21.22
CA ARG A 184 -11.12 12.76 21.49
C ARG A 184 -11.32 11.39 20.82
N ALA A 185 -10.21 10.72 20.49
CA ALA A 185 -10.15 9.44 19.80
C ALA A 185 -11.13 8.39 20.34
N THR A 186 -11.84 7.72 19.43
CA THR A 186 -12.77 6.62 19.72
C THR A 186 -12.22 5.33 19.11
N SER A 187 -12.11 4.26 19.88
CA SER A 187 -11.74 2.93 19.38
C SER A 187 -12.99 2.11 19.06
N ALA A 188 -12.95 1.34 17.98
CA ALA A 188 -13.98 0.37 17.64
C ALA A 188 -13.45 -1.03 17.98
N ARG A 189 -13.93 -1.63 19.08
CA ARG A 189 -13.91 -3.10 19.24
C ARG A 189 -15.28 -3.62 18.86
N CYS A 190 -15.30 -4.78 18.20
CA CYS A 190 -16.51 -5.57 17.90
C CYS A 190 -17.69 -5.24 18.84
N GLY A 191 -18.70 -4.55 18.30
CA GLY A 191 -20.03 -4.44 18.91
C GLY A 191 -20.19 -3.61 20.20
N ARG A 192 -19.16 -2.97 20.78
CA ARG A 192 -19.35 -2.02 21.88
C ARG A 192 -18.43 -0.81 21.74
N ILE A 193 -19.06 0.35 21.59
CA ILE A 193 -18.42 1.67 21.70
C ILE A 193 -18.01 1.84 23.15
N ALA A 194 -16.71 1.76 23.44
CA ALA A 194 -16.16 2.09 24.74
C ALA A 194 -15.20 3.28 24.56
N PRO A 195 -15.49 4.46 25.13
CA PRO A 195 -14.50 5.52 25.22
C PRO A 195 -13.46 5.11 26.28
N GLY A 196 -12.20 4.91 25.89
CA GLY A 196 -11.16 4.56 26.87
C GLY A 196 -9.74 4.56 26.30
N TRP A 197 -8.85 5.27 26.99
CA TRP A 197 -7.39 5.24 26.84
C TRP A 197 -6.82 3.92 27.43
N TRP A 198 -5.67 3.44 26.96
CA TRP A 198 -4.92 2.29 27.52
C TRP A 198 -4.43 2.55 28.97
N PRO A 199 -4.00 1.53 29.75
CA PRO A 199 -4.54 0.18 29.93
C PRO A 199 -4.87 -0.07 31.42
N GLU A 200 -6.12 -0.37 31.76
CA GLU A 200 -6.42 -1.11 33.00
C GLU A 200 -7.31 -2.30 32.65
N THR A 201 -6.75 -3.49 32.88
CA THR A 201 -7.37 -4.82 32.79
C THR A 201 -7.78 -5.33 31.40
N THR A 202 -6.88 -6.13 30.83
CA THR A 202 -7.23 -7.27 29.98
C THR A 202 -8.21 -8.19 30.72
N ARG A 203 -9.52 -7.93 30.60
CA ARG A 203 -10.50 -9.00 30.81
C ARG A 203 -10.56 -9.82 29.53
N ARG A 204 -9.99 -11.03 29.58
CA ARG A 204 -10.25 -12.08 28.59
C ARG A 204 -11.76 -12.31 28.58
N CYS A 205 -12.35 -12.28 27.38
CA CYS A 205 -13.72 -12.75 27.20
C CYS A 205 -13.72 -14.27 27.33
N SER A 206 -14.49 -14.78 28.28
CA SER A 206 -15.08 -16.12 28.27
C SER A 206 -16.42 -16.08 27.54
#